data_AF-A0A968U5E1-F1
#
_entry.id   AF-A0A968U5E1-F1
#
_cell.length_a   1.000
_cell.length_b   1.000
_cell.length_c   1.000
_cell.angle_alpha   90.00
_cell.angle_beta   90.00
_cell.angle_gamma   90.00
#
_symmetry.space_group_name_H-M   'P 1'
#
loop_
_entity.id
_entity.type
_entity.pdbx_description
1 polymer ?
#
loop_
_entity_poly.entity_id
_entity_poly.type
_entity_poly.pdbx_seq_one_letter_code
_entity_poly.pdbx_strand_id
1 'polypeptide(L)'
;MNIDARIAQANGRLKSARVGISIEQKGSRLYLRGTLPPRPGSSQKQAYQQRISLGAHANPSGVKLAEAEARKVGALLDCKQFDWQPYIKIATTTPQTVSEWIEQFEVNYFQNRERNDKTLTTWNGDYIKVLKKLPKDELLTSDLIDEYIRNINPDTKSRKRACMVLGALSEFAKLNYDTSPLAGKYLPKRVSPRDLPDDRTIAEIGLSIKTHPGDGSTA
;
A
#
# COMPACT_ATOMS: atom_id res chain seq x y z
N MET A 1 -23.05 -10.37 -34.71
CA MET A 1 -21.94 -9.63 -35.36
C MET A 1 -20.66 -9.97 -34.64
N ASN A 2 -19.64 -10.46 -35.36
CA ASN A 2 -18.36 -10.82 -34.77
C ASN A 2 -17.57 -9.55 -34.39
N ILE A 3 -17.25 -9.37 -33.11
CA ILE A 3 -16.51 -8.20 -32.60
C ILE A 3 -15.06 -8.18 -33.12
N ASP A 4 -14.46 -9.36 -33.32
CA ASP A 4 -13.10 -9.50 -33.82
C ASP A 4 -12.96 -8.91 -35.23
N ALA A 5 -13.97 -9.13 -36.07
CA ALA A 5 -14.02 -8.55 -37.42
C ALA A 5 -14.06 -7.01 -37.38
N ARG A 6 -14.77 -6.43 -36.40
CA ARG A 6 -14.81 -4.97 -36.21
C ARG A 6 -13.49 -4.43 -35.70
N ILE A 7 -12.84 -5.14 -34.78
CA ILE A 7 -11.49 -4.80 -34.29
C ILE A 7 -10.49 -4.84 -35.44
N ALA A 8 -10.52 -5.89 -36.27
CA ALA A 8 -9.66 -6.02 -37.45
C ALA A 8 -9.87 -4.87 -38.44
N GLN A 9 -11.12 -4.49 -38.70
CA GLN A 9 -11.44 -3.36 -39.57
C GLN A 9 -10.93 -2.02 -38.99
N ALA A 10 -11.10 -1.81 -37.67
CA ALA A 10 -10.59 -0.62 -36.99
C ALA A 10 -9.05 -0.56 -37.04
N ASN A 11 -8.37 -1.68 -36.78
CA ASN A 11 -6.92 -1.80 -36.90
C ASN A 11 -6.44 -1.54 -38.34
N GLY A 12 -7.20 -1.98 -39.35
CA GLY A 12 -6.95 -1.64 -40.74
C GLY A 12 -6.96 -0.12 -40.98
N ARG A 13 -7.98 0.58 -40.46
CA ARG A 13 -8.06 2.06 -40.55
C ARG A 13 -6.90 2.74 -39.83
N LEU A 14 -6.51 2.27 -38.64
CA LEU A 14 -5.38 2.81 -37.88
C LEU A 14 -4.05 2.62 -38.63
N LYS A 15 -3.84 1.43 -39.23
CA LYS A 15 -2.66 1.14 -40.04
C LYS A 15 -2.58 2.02 -41.28
N SER A 16 -3.69 2.22 -41.99
CA SER A 16 -3.74 3.14 -43.14
C SER A 16 -3.43 4.59 -42.76
N ALA A 17 -3.81 5.00 -41.54
CA ALA A 17 -3.48 6.31 -40.98
C ALA A 17 -2.07 6.39 -40.35
N ARG A 18 -1.25 5.32 -40.48
CA ARG A 18 0.10 5.20 -39.89
C ARG A 18 0.15 5.39 -38.36
N VAL A 19 -0.95 5.07 -37.68
CA VAL A 19 -1.01 5.12 -36.22
C VAL A 19 -0.26 3.91 -35.65
N GLY A 20 0.76 4.14 -34.82
CA GLY A 20 1.58 3.10 -34.20
C GLY A 20 0.91 2.29 -33.07
N ILE A 21 -0.42 2.38 -32.95
CA ILE A 21 -1.24 1.78 -31.89
C ILE A 21 -2.27 0.84 -32.51
N SER A 22 -2.41 -0.36 -31.96
CA SER A 22 -3.45 -1.33 -32.32
C SER A 22 -4.42 -1.58 -31.18
N ILE A 23 -5.63 -2.04 -31.52
CA ILE A 23 -6.67 -2.45 -30.57
C ILE A 23 -6.59 -3.97 -30.41
N GLU A 24 -6.57 -4.44 -29.16
CA GLU A 24 -6.66 -5.85 -28.77
C GLU A 24 -7.87 -6.10 -27.86
N GLN A 25 -8.47 -7.28 -27.98
CA GLN A 25 -9.45 -7.76 -27.01
C GLN A 25 -8.80 -8.74 -26.04
N LYS A 26 -9.11 -8.59 -24.75
CA LYS A 26 -8.77 -9.57 -23.72
C LYS A 26 -9.99 -9.82 -22.85
N GLY A 27 -10.58 -11.00 -22.98
CA GLY A 27 -11.87 -11.33 -22.37
C GLY A 27 -12.97 -10.42 -22.91
N SER A 28 -13.70 -9.76 -22.00
CA SER A 28 -14.78 -8.82 -22.35
C SER A 28 -14.33 -7.37 -22.52
N ARG A 29 -13.02 -7.09 -22.51
CA ARG A 29 -12.47 -5.72 -22.52
C ARG A 29 -11.50 -5.45 -23.67
N LEU A 30 -11.46 -4.18 -24.06
CA LEU A 30 -10.57 -3.66 -25.11
C LEU A 30 -9.35 -2.96 -24.52
N TYR A 31 -8.23 -3.13 -25.19
CA TYR A 31 -6.92 -2.60 -24.84
C TYR A 31 -6.30 -1.95 -26.07
N LEU A 32 -5.46 -0.95 -25.85
CA LEU A 32 -4.54 -0.44 -26.86
C LEU A 32 -3.17 -1.10 -26.66
N ARG A 33 -2.50 -1.48 -27.73
CA ARG A 33 -1.14 -2.04 -27.73
C ARG A 33 -0.25 -1.21 -28.64
N GLY A 34 0.94 -0.89 -28.16
CA GLY A 34 1.93 -0.15 -28.95
C GLY A 34 3.24 0.00 -28.20
N THR A 35 4.23 0.60 -28.85
CA THR A 35 5.50 0.98 -28.20
C THR A 35 5.28 2.30 -27.47
N LEU A 36 5.28 2.24 -26.14
CA LEU A 36 5.00 3.38 -25.26
C LEU A 36 6.23 3.70 -24.41
N PRO A 37 6.40 4.96 -23.98
CA PRO A 37 7.44 5.30 -23.01
C PRO A 37 7.28 4.48 -21.72
N PRO A 38 8.36 4.27 -20.95
CA PRO A 38 8.28 3.47 -19.74
C PRO A 38 7.26 4.06 -18.76
N ARG A 39 6.48 3.17 -18.14
CA ARG A 39 5.48 3.56 -17.15
C ARG A 39 6.17 4.18 -15.93
N PRO A 40 5.63 5.26 -15.33
CA PRO A 40 6.08 5.78 -14.04
C PRO A 40 6.20 4.66 -12.99
N GLY A 41 7.37 4.56 -12.35
CA GLY A 41 7.70 3.51 -11.37
C GLY A 41 8.17 2.17 -11.94
N SER A 42 8.29 2.03 -13.27
CA SER A 42 8.88 0.84 -13.91
C SER A 42 10.41 0.87 -13.86
N SER A 43 11.03 -0.31 -13.76
CA SER A 43 12.49 -0.47 -13.86
C SER A 43 13.03 -0.31 -15.29
N GLN A 44 12.14 -0.28 -16.29
CA GLN A 44 12.51 -0.13 -17.69
C GLN A 44 12.88 1.33 -18.02
N LYS A 45 14.03 1.51 -18.69
CA LYS A 45 14.53 2.85 -19.07
C LYS A 45 14.16 3.28 -20.50
N GLN A 46 13.78 2.33 -21.35
CA GLN A 46 13.50 2.55 -22.77
C GLN A 46 12.03 2.28 -23.09
N ALA A 47 11.55 2.87 -24.19
CA ALA A 47 10.22 2.59 -24.70
C ALA A 47 10.12 1.12 -25.13
N TYR A 48 9.03 0.47 -24.74
CA TYR A 48 8.80 -0.94 -25.03
C TYR A 48 7.32 -1.20 -25.31
N GLN A 49 7.02 -2.38 -25.84
CA GLN A 49 5.65 -2.75 -26.18
C GLN A 49 4.82 -2.92 -24.90
N GLN A 50 3.80 -2.10 -24.77
CA GLN A 50 2.94 -2.03 -23.60
C GLN A 50 1.47 -2.03 -23.99
N ARG A 51 0.60 -2.19 -22.99
CA ARG A 51 -0.85 -2.15 -23.16
C ARG A 51 -1.48 -1.09 -22.28
N ILE A 52 -2.44 -0.36 -22.83
CA ILE A 52 -3.31 0.57 -22.11
C ILE A 52 -4.70 -0.07 -22.00
N SER A 53 -5.22 -0.19 -20.78
CA SER A 53 -6.61 -0.62 -20.57
C SER A 53 -7.55 0.56 -20.75
N LEU A 54 -8.51 0.46 -21.67
CA LEU A 54 -9.50 1.52 -21.89
C LEU A 54 -10.71 1.41 -20.97
N GLY A 55 -10.86 0.31 -20.23
CA GLY A 55 -12.09 0.00 -19.47
C GLY A 55 -13.31 -0.33 -20.34
N ALA A 56 -13.27 -0.05 -21.64
CA ALA A 56 -14.34 -0.29 -22.61
C ALA A 56 -14.62 -1.78 -22.82
N HIS A 57 -15.90 -2.11 -22.98
CA HIS A 57 -16.35 -3.46 -23.31
C HIS A 57 -16.08 -3.79 -24.78
N ALA A 58 -15.88 -5.09 -25.07
CA ALA A 58 -15.76 -5.62 -26.42
C ALA A 58 -17.12 -5.63 -27.14
N ASN A 59 -17.65 -4.45 -27.44
CA ASN A 59 -18.90 -4.23 -28.17
C ASN A 59 -18.70 -3.14 -29.25
N PRO A 60 -19.64 -2.96 -30.18
CA PRO A 60 -19.48 -2.02 -31.30
C PRO A 60 -19.17 -0.57 -30.88
N SER A 61 -19.77 -0.08 -29.80
CA SER A 61 -19.50 1.27 -29.28
C SER A 61 -18.11 1.36 -28.65
N GLY A 62 -17.69 0.33 -27.90
CA GLY A 62 -16.37 0.21 -27.32
C GLY A 62 -15.26 0.20 -28.38
N VAL A 63 -15.46 -0.49 -29.52
CA VAL A 63 -14.49 -0.47 -30.63
C VAL A 63 -14.37 0.91 -31.24
N LYS A 64 -15.48 1.64 -31.41
CA LYS A 64 -15.47 3.03 -31.91
C LYS A 64 -14.70 3.96 -30.98
N LEU A 65 -14.92 3.82 -29.66
CA LEU A 65 -14.18 4.56 -28.64
C LEU A 65 -12.69 4.22 -28.68
N ALA A 66 -12.36 2.92 -28.73
CA ALA A 66 -10.98 2.45 -28.79
C ALA A 66 -10.23 2.96 -30.03
N GLU A 67 -10.89 3.05 -31.18
CA GLU A 67 -10.32 3.62 -32.39
C GLU A 67 -10.03 5.12 -32.26
N ALA A 68 -10.92 5.89 -31.63
CA ALA A 68 -10.70 7.31 -31.37
C ALA A 68 -9.53 7.52 -30.39
N GLU A 69 -9.48 6.77 -29.29
CA GLU A 69 -8.37 6.84 -28.33
C GLU A 69 -7.05 6.38 -28.94
N ALA A 70 -7.03 5.35 -29.80
CA ALA A 70 -5.83 4.92 -30.50
C ALA A 70 -5.23 6.06 -31.36
N ARG A 71 -6.06 6.82 -32.08
CA ARG A 71 -5.61 7.99 -32.84
C ARG A 71 -5.04 9.09 -31.95
N LYS A 72 -5.72 9.37 -30.83
CA LYS A 72 -5.26 10.36 -29.85
C LYS A 72 -3.91 9.99 -29.26
N VAL A 73 -3.77 8.74 -28.79
CA VAL A 73 -2.50 8.23 -28.25
C VAL A 73 -1.40 8.25 -29.31
N GLY A 74 -1.71 7.85 -30.55
CA GLY A 74 -0.78 7.93 -31.68
C GLY A 74 -0.25 9.34 -31.91
N ALA A 75 -1.15 10.33 -32.01
CA ALA A 75 -0.76 11.73 -32.19
C ALA A 75 0.08 12.26 -31.03
N LEU A 76 -0.25 11.90 -29.78
CA LEU A 76 0.55 12.29 -28.61
C LEU A 76 1.96 11.70 -28.63
N LEU A 77 2.11 10.45 -29.10
CA LEU A 77 3.41 9.80 -29.24
C LEU A 77 4.25 10.46 -30.33
N ASP A 78 3.64 10.78 -31.48
CA ASP A 78 4.31 11.48 -32.59
C ASP A 78 4.80 12.87 -32.14
N CYS A 79 4.00 13.57 -31.33
CA CYS A 79 4.38 14.85 -30.73
C CYS A 79 5.33 14.74 -29.52
N LYS A 80 5.69 13.52 -29.09
CA LYS A 80 6.46 13.26 -27.84
C LYS A 80 5.83 13.88 -26.58
N GLN A 81 4.51 14.03 -26.57
CA GLN A 81 3.71 14.61 -25.49
C GLN A 81 2.84 13.57 -24.78
N PHE A 82 3.06 12.29 -25.04
CA PHE A 82 2.30 11.23 -24.39
C PHE A 82 2.57 11.22 -22.88
N ASP A 83 1.48 11.33 -22.12
CA ASP A 83 1.47 11.19 -20.67
C ASP A 83 0.67 9.95 -20.28
N TRP A 84 1.21 9.20 -19.32
CA TRP A 84 0.57 8.05 -18.73
C TRP A 84 -0.52 8.42 -17.72
N GLN A 85 -0.50 9.62 -17.10
CA GLN A 85 -1.45 9.98 -16.04
C GLN A 85 -2.93 9.70 -16.37
N PRO A 86 -3.46 9.99 -17.57
CA PRO A 86 -4.87 9.73 -17.90
C PRO A 86 -5.21 8.23 -18.00
N TYR A 87 -4.20 7.39 -18.21
CA TYR A 87 -4.33 5.97 -18.57
C TYR A 87 -3.87 5.03 -17.45
N ILE A 88 -3.15 5.55 -16.47
CA ILE A 88 -2.92 4.85 -15.22
C ILE A 88 -4.18 5.13 -14.38
N LYS A 89 -4.93 4.07 -14.07
CA LYS A 89 -5.68 4.05 -12.82
C LYS A 89 -4.63 4.07 -11.71
N ILE A 90 -4.06 5.25 -11.44
CA ILE A 90 -3.54 5.53 -10.12
C ILE A 90 -4.81 5.30 -9.31
N ALA A 91 -4.79 4.39 -8.33
CA ALA A 91 -5.77 4.54 -7.28
C ALA A 91 -5.51 5.96 -6.82
N THR A 92 -6.32 6.91 -7.29
CA THR A 92 -6.21 8.31 -6.95
C THR A 92 -6.61 8.31 -5.50
N THR A 93 -5.65 7.94 -4.65
CA THR A 93 -5.59 8.46 -3.34
C THR A 93 -5.48 9.95 -3.62
N THR A 94 -6.60 10.65 -3.56
CA THR A 94 -6.59 12.03 -3.11
C THR A 94 -5.51 12.12 -2.04
N PRO A 95 -4.57 13.08 -2.09
CA PRO A 95 -3.50 13.16 -1.11
C PRO A 95 -4.13 13.09 0.28
N GLN A 96 -4.02 11.90 0.88
CA GLN A 96 -4.72 11.57 2.11
C GLN A 96 -3.74 11.88 3.22
N THR A 97 -4.27 12.58 4.19
CA THR A 97 -3.57 12.88 5.42
C THR A 97 -3.21 11.56 6.11
N VAL A 98 -2.17 11.59 6.94
CA VAL A 98 -1.80 10.47 7.79
C VAL A 98 -2.99 9.97 8.61
N SER A 99 -3.85 10.88 9.10
CA SER A 99 -5.05 10.50 9.87
C SER A 99 -6.01 9.64 9.05
N GLU A 100 -6.34 10.07 7.82
CA GLU A 100 -7.25 9.33 6.94
C GLU A 100 -6.71 7.95 6.56
N TRP A 101 -5.39 7.84 6.39
CA TRP A 101 -4.74 6.56 6.13
C TRP A 101 -4.77 5.64 7.34
N ILE A 102 -4.56 6.17 8.55
CA ILE A 102 -4.64 5.40 9.80
C ILE A 102 -6.05 4.84 9.99
N GLU A 103 -7.09 5.65 9.77
CA GLU A 103 -8.49 5.22 9.90
C GLU A 103 -8.83 4.10 8.91
N GLN A 104 -8.48 4.26 7.64
CA GLN A 104 -8.69 3.22 6.64
C GLN A 104 -7.89 1.95 6.93
N PHE A 105 -6.68 2.11 7.46
CA PHE A 105 -5.83 0.99 7.83
C PHE A 105 -6.42 0.22 9.02
N GLU A 106 -7.00 0.90 10.00
CA GLU A 106 -7.74 0.26 11.10
C GLU A 106 -8.91 -0.58 10.57
N VAL A 107 -9.73 0.00 9.70
CA VAL A 107 -10.87 -0.68 9.09
C VAL A 107 -10.38 -1.93 8.34
N ASN A 108 -9.34 -1.80 7.52
CA ASN A 108 -8.78 -2.94 6.78
C ASN A 108 -8.21 -4.03 7.71
N TYR A 109 -7.55 -3.63 8.80
CA TYR A 109 -6.99 -4.55 9.78
C TYR A 109 -8.07 -5.44 10.42
N PHE A 110 -9.20 -4.85 10.81
CA PHE A 110 -10.33 -5.56 11.42
C PHE A 110 -11.33 -6.16 10.43
N GLN A 111 -11.25 -5.83 9.14
CA GLN A 111 -11.96 -6.59 8.09
C GLN A 111 -11.35 -7.98 7.91
N ASN A 112 -10.03 -8.09 8.02
CA ASN A 112 -9.31 -9.34 7.81
C ASN A 112 -9.07 -10.14 9.10
N ARG A 113 -9.45 -9.59 10.26
CA ARG A 113 -9.21 -10.19 11.57
C ARG A 113 -10.41 -9.99 12.48
N GLU A 114 -10.83 -11.05 13.16
CA GLU A 114 -11.84 -10.95 14.19
C GLU A 114 -11.40 -9.99 15.30
N ARG A 115 -12.31 -9.09 15.72
CA ARG A 115 -12.07 -8.12 16.77
C ARG A 115 -12.25 -8.79 18.13
N ASN A 116 -11.16 -9.36 18.66
CA ASN A 116 -11.10 -10.03 19.95
C ASN A 116 -9.98 -9.42 20.82
N ASP A 117 -9.89 -9.82 22.09
CA ASP A 117 -8.95 -9.23 23.05
C ASP A 117 -7.48 -9.31 22.59
N LYS A 118 -7.10 -10.38 21.89
CA LYS A 118 -5.74 -10.56 21.37
C LYS A 118 -5.43 -9.58 20.23
N THR A 119 -6.36 -9.45 19.27
CA THR A 119 -6.17 -8.54 18.13
C THR A 119 -6.23 -7.09 18.57
N LEU A 120 -7.10 -6.75 19.53
CA LEU A 120 -7.15 -5.44 20.18
C LEU A 120 -5.88 -5.12 20.96
N THR A 121 -5.36 -6.07 21.74
CA THR A 121 -4.11 -5.88 22.48
C THR A 121 -2.94 -5.62 21.54
N THR A 122 -2.89 -6.31 20.41
CA THR A 122 -1.84 -6.10 19.38
C THR A 122 -2.00 -4.74 18.69
N TRP A 123 -3.23 -4.39 18.30
CA TRP A 123 -3.54 -3.11 17.67
C TRP A 123 -3.17 -1.93 18.58
N ASN A 124 -3.69 -1.93 19.80
CA ASN A 124 -3.44 -0.86 20.78
C ASN A 124 -1.99 -0.86 21.30
N GLY A 125 -1.44 -2.06 21.51
CA GLY A 125 -0.15 -2.27 22.15
C GLY A 125 1.05 -2.03 21.25
N ASP A 126 0.92 -2.30 19.95
CA ASP A 126 2.01 -2.16 18.98
C ASP A 126 1.68 -1.14 17.89
N TYR A 127 0.55 -1.27 17.18
CA TYR A 127 0.21 -0.41 16.02
C TYR A 127 -0.02 1.04 16.45
N ILE A 128 -1.01 1.27 17.33
CA ILE A 128 -1.38 2.62 17.79
C ILE A 128 -0.20 3.35 18.45
N LYS A 129 0.72 2.64 19.13
CA LYS A 129 1.93 3.26 19.73
C LYS A 129 2.85 3.92 18.72
N VAL A 130 2.86 3.43 17.49
CA VAL A 130 3.65 4.00 16.38
C VAL A 130 2.80 5.02 15.62
N LEU A 131 1.59 4.63 15.20
CA LEU A 131 0.74 5.44 14.31
C LEU A 131 0.40 6.82 14.91
N LYS A 132 0.11 6.90 16.21
CA LYS A 132 -0.26 8.17 16.87
C LYS A 132 0.87 9.19 17.01
N LYS A 133 2.11 8.79 16.70
CA LYS A 133 3.29 9.66 16.76
C LYS A 133 3.60 10.32 15.41
N LEU A 134 2.93 9.91 14.34
CA LEU A 134 3.06 10.55 13.03
C LEU A 134 2.27 11.86 13.00
N PRO A 135 2.71 12.86 12.21
CA PRO A 135 1.98 14.12 12.05
C PRO A 135 0.66 13.86 11.30
N LYS A 136 -0.48 14.15 11.94
CA LYS A 136 -1.80 13.72 11.47
C LYS A 136 -2.29 14.44 10.21
N ASP A 137 -1.99 15.73 10.12
CA ASP A 137 -2.50 16.63 9.07
C ASP A 137 -1.59 16.67 7.83
N GLU A 138 -0.43 16.02 7.90
CA GLU A 138 0.50 15.92 6.78
C GLU A 138 0.11 14.78 5.84
N LEU A 139 0.58 14.86 4.60
CA LEU A 139 0.40 13.80 3.62
C LEU A 139 1.29 12.62 3.95
N LEU A 140 0.73 11.41 3.88
CA LEU A 140 1.52 10.20 4.07
C LEU A 140 2.43 9.97 2.83
N THR A 141 3.73 10.19 3.01
CA THR A 141 4.76 9.96 1.98
C THR A 141 5.79 8.95 2.46
N SER A 142 6.54 8.35 1.52
CA SER A 142 7.68 7.48 1.85
C SER A 142 8.74 8.21 2.67
N ASP A 143 8.96 9.49 2.38
CA ASP A 143 10.01 10.30 2.99
C ASP A 143 9.69 10.60 4.46
N LEU A 144 8.44 10.92 4.77
CA LEU A 144 7.95 11.09 6.14
C LEU A 144 8.15 9.82 6.97
N ILE A 145 7.87 8.65 6.37
CA ILE A 145 8.06 7.36 7.03
C ILE A 145 9.55 7.07 7.27
N ASP A 146 10.40 7.30 6.26
CA ASP A 146 11.85 7.12 6.35
C ASP A 146 12.46 8.00 7.44
N GLU A 147 12.12 9.29 7.45
CA GLU A 147 12.58 10.26 8.44
C GLU A 147 12.17 9.84 9.87
N TYR A 148 10.90 9.49 10.06
CA TYR A 148 10.40 9.06 11.35
C TYR A 148 11.15 7.82 11.89
N ILE A 149 11.42 6.82 11.03
CA ILE A 149 12.15 5.62 11.43
C ILE A 149 13.61 5.94 11.78
N ARG A 150 14.26 6.81 11.01
CA ARG A 150 15.67 7.19 11.24
C ARG A 150 15.88 7.96 12.54
N ASN A 151 14.88 8.72 12.98
CA ASN A 151 14.89 9.41 14.28
C ASN A 151 14.81 8.46 15.49
N ILE A 152 14.53 7.17 15.28
CA ILE A 152 14.57 6.16 16.35
C ILE A 152 15.95 5.51 16.36
N ASN A 153 16.56 5.42 17.55
CA ASN A 153 17.86 4.76 17.73
C ASN A 153 17.89 3.35 17.08
N PRO A 154 18.95 3.03 16.32
CA PRO A 154 19.13 1.73 15.68
C PRO A 154 19.12 0.59 16.70
N ASP A 155 18.79 -0.62 16.23
CA ASP A 155 18.82 -1.86 17.03
C ASP A 155 17.94 -1.87 18.30
N THR A 156 16.90 -1.03 18.34
CA THR A 156 15.94 -1.00 19.44
C THR A 156 14.65 -1.77 19.13
N LYS A 157 13.98 -2.27 20.17
CA LYS A 157 12.61 -2.84 20.07
C LYS A 157 11.64 -1.86 19.41
N SER A 158 11.78 -0.57 19.75
CA SER A 158 10.94 0.50 19.23
C SER A 158 11.13 0.70 17.72
N ARG A 159 12.37 0.68 17.22
CA ARG A 159 12.65 0.81 15.79
C ARG A 159 12.15 -0.39 15.00
N LYS A 160 12.38 -1.61 15.50
CA LYS A 160 11.84 -2.83 14.87
C LYS A 160 10.30 -2.80 14.79
N ARG A 161 9.64 -2.34 15.85
CA ARG A 161 8.18 -2.14 15.86
C ARG A 161 7.76 -1.09 14.83
N ALA A 162 8.46 0.04 14.78
CA ALA A 162 8.17 1.10 13.81
C ALA A 162 8.30 0.60 12.37
N CYS A 163 9.37 -0.10 12.02
CA CYS A 163 9.55 -0.70 10.70
C CYS A 163 8.41 -1.68 10.36
N MET A 164 8.02 -2.55 11.29
CA MET A 164 6.93 -3.51 11.07
C MET A 164 5.58 -2.80 10.83
N VAL A 165 5.20 -1.85 11.67
CA VAL A 165 3.92 -1.15 11.56
C VAL A 165 3.89 -0.25 10.32
N LEU A 166 4.94 0.54 10.10
CA LEU A 166 5.01 1.48 8.99
C LEU A 166 5.25 0.80 7.65
N GLY A 167 5.90 -0.37 7.65
CA GLY A 167 5.98 -1.22 6.46
C GLY A 167 4.60 -1.72 6.05
N ALA A 168 3.80 -2.22 7.00
CA ALA A 168 2.43 -2.65 6.73
C ALA A 168 1.54 -1.49 6.28
N LEU A 169 1.67 -0.30 6.88
CA LEU A 169 0.97 0.91 6.43
C LEU A 169 1.41 1.33 5.00
N SER A 170 2.70 1.26 4.70
CA SER A 170 3.25 1.59 3.37
C SER A 170 2.76 0.65 2.28
N GLU A 171 2.67 -0.65 2.60
CA GLU A 171 2.11 -1.67 1.71
C GLU A 171 0.62 -1.42 1.47
N PHE A 172 -0.14 -1.15 2.53
CA PHE A 172 -1.57 -0.80 2.44
C PHE A 172 -1.80 0.46 1.60
N ALA A 173 -0.99 1.49 1.81
CA ALA A 173 -1.03 2.75 1.07
C ALA A 173 -0.41 2.67 -0.33
N LYS A 174 0.18 1.52 -0.70
CA LYS A 174 0.85 1.26 -2.00
C LYS A 174 1.96 2.27 -2.31
N LEU A 175 2.72 2.66 -1.29
CA LEU A 175 3.82 3.63 -1.42
C LEU A 175 5.11 3.03 -2.01
N ASN A 176 5.16 1.72 -2.28
CA ASN A 176 6.34 1.00 -2.80
C ASN A 176 7.62 1.28 -1.99
N TYR A 177 7.49 1.39 -0.66
CA TYR A 177 8.60 1.68 0.24
C TYR A 177 8.84 0.50 1.18
N ASP A 178 10.07 -0.02 1.18
CA ASP A 178 10.48 -1.14 2.04
C ASP A 178 11.24 -0.63 3.28
N THR A 179 10.63 -0.83 4.45
CA THR A 179 11.19 -0.46 5.75
C THR A 179 12.14 -1.52 6.33
N SER A 180 12.19 -2.72 5.75
CA SER A 180 12.96 -3.86 6.27
C SER A 180 14.45 -3.57 6.49
N PRO A 181 15.16 -2.86 5.59
CA PRO A 181 16.56 -2.52 5.79
C PRO A 181 16.82 -1.64 7.02
N LEU A 182 15.81 -0.91 7.49
CA LEU A 182 15.94 0.04 8.61
C LEU A 182 15.70 -0.60 9.99
N ALA A 183 15.21 -1.84 10.06
CA ALA A 183 14.83 -2.49 11.32
C ALA A 183 16.02 -2.82 12.24
N GLY A 184 17.23 -2.94 11.67
CA GLY A 184 18.44 -3.27 12.41
C GLY A 184 18.52 -4.73 12.87
N LYS A 185 19.46 -5.02 13.77
CA LYS A 185 19.82 -6.35 14.29
C LYS A 185 19.09 -6.73 15.59
N TYR A 186 18.06 -5.99 15.99
CA TYR A 186 17.32 -6.27 17.23
C TYR A 186 16.63 -7.65 17.20
N LEU A 187 16.94 -8.48 18.20
CA LEU A 187 16.36 -9.80 18.42
C LEU A 187 15.83 -9.89 19.85
N PRO A 188 14.55 -10.28 20.07
CA PRO A 188 13.98 -10.45 21.41
C PRO A 188 14.78 -11.41 22.30
N LYS A 189 15.47 -12.38 21.70
CA LYS A 189 16.33 -13.37 22.38
C LYS A 189 17.65 -12.82 22.92
N ARG A 190 18.03 -11.57 22.58
CA ARG A 190 19.24 -10.90 23.09
C ARG A 190 18.99 -10.04 24.33
N VAL A 191 17.74 -9.95 24.78
CA VAL A 191 17.40 -9.24 26.01
C VAL A 191 17.84 -10.09 27.19
N SER A 192 18.52 -9.49 28.17
CA SER A 192 18.89 -10.18 29.40
C SER A 192 17.65 -10.85 30.01
N PRO A 193 17.74 -12.13 30.43
CA PRO A 193 16.66 -12.79 31.15
C PRO A 193 16.22 -11.91 32.33
N ARG A 194 14.91 -11.91 32.63
CA ARG A 194 14.44 -11.26 33.85
C ARG A 194 14.99 -12.05 35.03
N ASP A 195 15.53 -11.34 36.01
CA ASP A 195 15.86 -11.94 37.30
C ASP A 195 14.57 -12.43 37.96
N LEU A 196 14.49 -13.74 38.18
CA LEU A 196 13.38 -14.35 38.89
C LEU A 196 13.71 -14.32 40.39
N PRO A 197 12.77 -13.88 41.25
CA PRO A 197 12.98 -13.95 42.70
C PRO A 197 13.08 -15.41 43.16
N ASP A 198 13.82 -15.65 44.24
CA ASP A 198 13.87 -16.96 44.88
C ASP A 198 12.57 -17.24 45.67
N ASP A 199 12.36 -18.50 46.03
CA ASP A 199 11.16 -18.95 46.74
C ASP A 199 10.94 -18.20 48.06
N ARG A 200 12.03 -17.77 48.73
CA ARG A 200 11.96 -17.00 49.98
C ARG A 200 11.40 -15.61 49.74
N THR A 201 11.92 -14.92 48.73
CA THR A 201 11.45 -13.59 48.30
C THR A 201 9.99 -13.65 47.87
N ILE A 202 9.59 -14.72 47.17
CA ILE A 202 8.18 -14.94 46.78
C ILE A 202 7.29 -15.10 48.02
N ALA A 203 7.71 -15.89 49.01
CA ALA A 203 6.96 -16.10 50.25
C ALA A 203 6.83 -14.83 51.09
N GLU A 204 7.92 -14.07 51.25
CA GLU A 204 7.94 -12.79 51.97
C GLU A 204 7.00 -11.76 51.33
N ILE A 205 7.07 -11.60 50.00
CA ILE A 205 6.16 -10.71 49.27
C ILE A 205 4.72 -11.21 49.40
N GLY A 206 4.46 -12.51 49.27
CA GLY A 206 3.12 -13.09 49.43
C GLY A 206 2.51 -12.87 50.81
N LEU A 207 3.33 -12.85 51.87
CA LEU A 207 2.92 -12.50 53.23
C LEU A 207 2.64 -10.99 53.37
N SER A 208 3.46 -10.14 52.77
CA SER A 208 3.27 -8.68 52.80
C SER A 208 2.00 -8.20 52.07
N ILE A 209 1.53 -8.96 51.08
CA ILE A 209 0.28 -8.66 50.35
C ILE A 209 -0.96 -9.00 51.20
N LYS A 210 -0.86 -9.94 52.15
CA LYS A 210 -1.98 -10.31 53.04
C LYS A 210 -2.21 -9.32 54.18
N THR A 211 -1.31 -8.38 54.42
CA THR A 211 -1.47 -7.29 55.39
C THR A 211 -2.09 -6.06 54.73
N HIS A 212 -3.25 -6.21 54.09
CA HIS A 212 -4.16 -5.08 53.90
C HIS A 212 -5.31 -5.28 54.91
N PRO A 213 -5.45 -4.43 55.93
CA PRO A 213 -6.57 -4.51 56.86
C PRO A 213 -7.82 -4.09 56.09
N GLY A 214 -8.46 -5.06 55.44
CA GLY A 214 -9.89 -5.01 55.19
C GLY A 214 -10.58 -5.23 56.53
N ASP A 215 -10.48 -4.25 57.42
CA ASP A 215 -11.20 -4.26 58.68
C ASP A 215 -12.67 -4.02 58.35
N GLY A 216 -13.46 -5.07 58.54
CA GLY A 216 -14.89 -4.92 58.68
C GLY A 216 -15.15 -4.10 59.93
N SER A 217 -15.85 -2.98 59.78
CA SER A 217 -16.67 -2.45 60.87
C SER A 217 -18.13 -2.67 60.49
N THR A 218 -18.73 -3.62 61.20
CA THR A 218 -20.16 -3.68 61.46
C THR A 218 -20.66 -2.37 62.05
N ALA A 219 -21.78 -1.88 61.53
CA ALA A 219 -22.92 -1.36 62.30
C ALA A 219 -24.17 -1.48 61.42
#